data_AF-Q4SU18-F1
#
_entry.id   AF-Q4SU18-F1
#
_cell.length_a   1.000
_cell.length_b   1.000
_cell.length_c   1.000
_cell.angle_alpha   90.00
_cell.angle_beta   90.00
_cell.angle_gamma   90.00
#
_symmetry.space_group_name_H-M   'P 1'
#
loop_
_entity.id
_entity.type
_entity.pdbx_description
1 polymer ?
#
loop_
_entity_poly.entity_id
_entity_poly.type
_entity_poly.pdbx_seq_one_letter_code
_entity_poly.pdbx_strand_id
1 'polypeptide(L)'
;MSLCQKLVTDEEIFPTKYGKEFPNSFESLVKKICRYLFHVLAHLYWAHFKETVALDLQGHLNTLYAHFIVFIREFNLVDPKETCIMDDLSEILCSPAPQPAPAPSAPASTSSPSAQNHVTER
;
A
#
# COMPACT_ATOMS: atom_id res chain seq x y z
N MET A 1 1.54 23.78 2.65
CA MET A 1 0.22 23.07 2.67
C MET A 1 -0.99 23.89 2.23
N SER A 2 -0.97 25.23 2.16
CA SER A 2 -2.17 26.05 1.84
C SER A 2 -2.86 25.69 0.51
N LEU A 3 -2.11 25.30 -0.53
CA LEU A 3 -2.69 24.92 -1.82
C LEU A 3 -3.49 23.61 -1.76
N CYS A 4 -2.98 22.58 -1.07
CA CYS A 4 -3.72 21.32 -0.89
C CYS A 4 -5.03 21.57 -0.14
N GLN A 5 -4.97 22.37 0.94
CA GLN A 5 -6.15 22.75 1.69
C GLN A 5 -7.19 23.42 0.79
N LYS A 6 -6.79 24.44 0.02
CA LYS A 6 -7.68 25.17 -0.89
C LYS A 6 -8.38 24.23 -1.87
N LEU A 7 -7.62 23.32 -2.49
CA LEU A 7 -8.18 22.38 -3.48
C LEU A 7 -9.16 21.37 -2.86
N VAL A 8 -8.87 20.85 -1.66
CA VAL A 8 -9.72 19.86 -0.98
C VAL A 8 -11.00 20.50 -0.42
N THR A 9 -10.97 21.78 -0.04
CA THR A 9 -12.14 22.50 0.47
C THR A 9 -12.99 23.17 -0.60
N ASP A 10 -12.58 23.11 -1.87
CA ASP A 10 -13.31 23.72 -2.97
C ASP A 10 -14.51 22.84 -3.36
N GLU A 11 -15.73 23.31 -3.13
CA GLU A 11 -16.97 22.57 -3.45
C GLU A 11 -17.16 22.32 -4.95
N GLU A 12 -16.44 23.04 -5.82
CA GLU A 12 -16.46 22.80 -7.26
C GLU A 12 -15.52 21.65 -7.66
N ILE A 13 -14.53 21.33 -6.82
CA ILE A 13 -13.59 20.22 -7.03
C ILE A 13 -14.03 18.98 -6.25
N PHE A 14 -14.42 19.16 -4.99
CA PHE A 14 -14.94 18.12 -4.10
C PHE A 14 -16.39 18.47 -3.69
N PRO A 15 -17.39 18.13 -4.53
CA PRO A 15 -18.77 18.46 -4.24
C PRO A 15 -19.28 17.80 -2.96
N THR A 16 -19.89 18.59 -2.09
CA THR A 16 -20.49 18.14 -0.81
C THR A 16 -22.01 17.98 -0.89
N LYS A 17 -22.62 18.49 -1.97
CA LYS A 17 -24.07 18.54 -2.18
C LYS A 17 -24.51 17.43 -3.14
N TYR A 18 -25.62 16.79 -2.82
CA TYR A 18 -26.23 15.76 -3.66
C TYR A 18 -26.55 16.31 -5.07
N GLY A 19 -26.28 15.50 -6.10
CA GLY A 19 -26.57 15.83 -7.49
C GLY A 19 -25.50 16.67 -8.21
N LYS A 20 -24.40 17.04 -7.53
CA LYS A 20 -23.22 17.61 -8.19
C LYS A 20 -22.21 16.51 -8.52
N GLU A 21 -21.74 16.49 -9.76
CA GLU A 21 -20.71 15.57 -10.24
C GLU A 21 -19.31 16.14 -10.05
N PHE A 22 -18.30 15.27 -10.00
CA PHE A 22 -16.90 15.69 -9.98
C PHE A 22 -16.50 16.32 -11.33
N PRO A 23 -15.62 17.34 -11.33
CA PRO A 23 -15.19 17.96 -12.58
C PRO A 23 -14.33 17.00 -13.41
N ASN A 24 -14.30 17.19 -14.73
CA ASN A 24 -13.44 16.41 -15.63
C ASN A 24 -11.94 16.51 -15.30
N SER A 25 -11.53 17.57 -14.60
CA SER A 25 -10.15 17.80 -14.15
C SER A 25 -9.83 17.13 -12.81
N PHE A 26 -10.79 16.47 -12.16
CA PHE A 26 -10.65 15.93 -10.82
C PHE A 26 -9.42 15.04 -10.65
N GLU A 27 -9.23 14.07 -11.55
CA GLU A 27 -8.10 13.14 -11.47
C GLU A 27 -6.74 13.87 -11.52
N SER A 28 -6.61 14.87 -12.41
CA SER A 28 -5.40 15.69 -12.52
C SER A 28 -5.13 16.48 -11.25
N LEU A 29 -6.20 16.99 -10.61
CA LEU A 29 -6.11 17.70 -9.34
C LEU A 29 -5.72 16.79 -8.19
N VAL A 30 -6.30 15.59 -8.10
CA VAL A 30 -5.93 14.57 -7.09
C VAL A 30 -4.47 14.17 -7.25
N LYS A 31 -4.01 13.88 -8.47
CA LYS A 31 -2.60 13.59 -8.77
C LYS A 31 -1.68 14.71 -8.29
N LYS A 32 -2.06 15.97 -8.52
CA LYS A 32 -1.31 17.14 -8.06
C LYS A 32 -1.27 17.24 -6.53
N ILE A 33 -2.38 16.99 -5.84
CA ILE A 33 -2.44 16.97 -4.37
C ILE A 33 -1.53 15.86 -3.82
N CYS A 34 -1.67 14.63 -4.30
CA CYS A 34 -0.85 13.50 -3.88
C CYS A 34 0.64 13.76 -4.08
N ARG A 35 1.04 14.36 -5.21
CA ARG A 35 2.44 14.75 -5.45
C ARG A 35 2.98 15.72 -4.39
N TYR A 36 2.19 16.74 -4.02
CA TYR A 36 2.61 17.68 -2.97
C TYR A 36 2.70 17.01 -1.59
N LEU A 37 1.75 16.12 -1.26
CA LEU A 37 1.77 15.39 0.00
C LEU A 37 2.98 14.43 0.07
N PHE A 38 3.31 13.76 -1.03
CA PHE A 38 4.50 12.91 -1.14
C PHE A 38 5.78 13.69 -0.80
N HIS A 39 5.99 14.86 -1.42
CA HIS A 39 7.19 15.65 -1.16
C HIS A 39 7.29 16.16 0.29
N VAL A 40 6.16 16.41 0.95
CA VAL A 40 6.17 16.76 2.38
C VAL A 40 6.56 15.56 3.23
N LEU A 41 6.04 14.36 2.94
CA LEU A 41 6.46 13.14 3.63
C LEU A 41 7.95 12.86 3.43
N ALA A 42 8.45 12.97 2.20
CA ALA A 42 9.87 12.81 1.90
C ALA A 42 10.73 13.84 2.65
N HIS A 43 10.29 15.10 2.71
CA HIS A 43 10.98 16.14 3.47
C HIS A 43 10.98 15.86 4.98
N LEU A 44 9.89 15.33 5.53
CA LEU A 44 9.79 14.95 6.95
C LEU A 44 10.80 13.84 7.29
N TYR A 45 10.93 12.81 6.45
CA TYR A 45 11.94 11.77 6.61
C TYR A 45 13.38 12.30 6.45
N TRP A 46 13.61 13.22 5.52
CA TRP A 46 14.95 13.72 5.27
C TRP A 46 15.43 14.74 6.32
N ALA A 47 14.60 15.74 6.62
CA ALA A 47 15.00 16.91 7.40
C ALA A 47 14.63 16.82 8.88
N HIS A 48 13.57 16.08 9.23
CA HIS A 48 12.94 16.14 10.55
C HIS A 48 12.77 14.79 11.23
N PHE A 49 13.41 13.74 10.72
CA PHE A 49 13.23 12.40 11.26
C PHE A 49 13.75 12.29 12.71
N LYS A 50 14.85 12.98 13.04
CA LYS A 50 15.40 12.98 14.40
C LYS A 50 14.41 13.51 15.42
N GLU A 51 13.69 14.57 15.07
CA GLU A 51 12.65 15.19 15.87
C GLU A 51 11.45 14.26 16.01
N THR A 52 11.04 13.57 14.93
CA THR A 52 9.97 12.56 15.03
C THR A 52 10.34 11.41 15.95
N VAL A 53 11.61 10.98 15.97
CA VAL A 53 12.11 9.98 16.91
C VAL A 53 12.14 10.52 18.34
N ALA A 54 12.59 11.76 18.54
CA ALA A 54 12.62 12.38 19.86
C ALA A 54 11.23 12.54 20.50
N LEU A 55 10.18 12.63 19.68
CA LEU A 55 8.78 12.71 20.10
C LEU A 55 8.06 11.34 20.12
N ASP A 56 8.76 10.25 19.83
CA ASP A 56 8.20 8.90 19.70
C ASP A 56 7.09 8.77 18.63
N LEU A 57 7.21 9.54 17.55
CA LEU A 57 6.25 9.60 16.44
C LEU A 57 6.67 8.82 15.20
N GLN A 58 7.86 8.21 15.18
CA GLN A 58 8.40 7.46 14.04
C GLN A 58 7.46 6.32 13.58
N GLY A 59 6.79 5.62 14.50
CA GLY A 59 5.83 4.57 14.16
C GLY A 59 4.59 5.10 13.43
N HIS A 60 4.11 6.27 13.83
CA HIS A 60 3.00 6.97 13.18
C HIS A 60 3.39 7.43 11.77
N LEU A 61 4.58 8.00 11.63
CA LEU A 61 5.12 8.42 10.34
C LEU A 61 5.27 7.23 9.38
N ASN A 62 5.80 6.10 9.86
CA ASN A 62 5.95 4.88 9.05
C ASN A 62 4.61 4.32 8.58
N THR A 63 3.62 4.26 9.48
CA THR A 63 2.27 3.78 9.12
C THR A 63 1.61 4.69 8.10
N LEU A 64 1.70 6.01 8.31
CA LEU A 64 1.18 7.01 7.38
C LEU A 64 1.83 6.87 6.00
N TYR A 65 3.16 6.76 5.95
CA TYR A 65 3.91 6.64 4.70
C TYR A 65 3.59 5.34 3.96
N ALA A 66 3.59 4.20 4.65
CA ALA A 66 3.29 2.90 4.05
C ALA A 66 1.88 2.88 3.44
N HIS A 67 0.89 3.36 4.20
CA HIS A 67 -0.48 3.47 3.71
C HIS A 67 -0.56 4.41 2.49
N PHE A 68 0.09 5.56 2.56
CA PHE A 68 0.11 6.53 1.47
C PHE A 68 0.74 5.97 0.19
N ILE A 69 1.88 5.27 0.30
CA ILE A 69 2.57 4.67 -0.85
C ILE A 69 1.73 3.59 -1.51
N VAL A 70 1.12 2.70 -0.73
CA VAL A 70 0.24 1.66 -1.29
C VAL A 70 -0.94 2.32 -2.02
N PHE A 71 -1.55 3.35 -1.42
CA PHE A 71 -2.67 4.06 -2.02
C PHE A 71 -2.30 4.75 -3.35
N ILE A 72 -1.21 5.53 -3.40
CA ILE A 72 -0.85 6.23 -4.64
C ILE A 72 -0.40 5.27 -5.75
N ARG A 73 0.14 4.10 -5.39
CA ARG A 73 0.52 3.04 -6.35
C ARG A 73 -0.71 2.36 -6.93
N GLU A 74 -1.66 1.96 -6.07
CA GLU A 74 -2.91 1.30 -6.49
C GLU A 74 -3.69 2.16 -7.50
N PHE A 75 -3.80 3.45 -7.24
CA PHE A 75 -4.56 4.38 -8.09
C PHE A 75 -3.71 5.15 -9.10
N ASN A 76 -2.42 4.82 -9.25
CA ASN A 76 -1.49 5.48 -10.18
C ASN A 76 -1.50 7.03 -10.06
N LEU A 77 -1.46 7.54 -8.82
CA LEU A 77 -1.65 8.96 -8.52
C LEU A 77 -0.36 9.79 -8.59
N VAL A 78 0.80 9.15 -8.56
CA VAL A 78 2.12 9.81 -8.65
C VAL A 78 2.99 9.01 -9.61
N ASP A 79 3.82 9.70 -10.40
CA ASP A 79 4.73 9.03 -11.32
C ASP A 79 5.76 8.22 -10.52
N PRO A 80 6.00 6.93 -10.84
CA PRO A 80 7.01 6.12 -10.19
C PRO A 80 8.41 6.77 -10.14
N LYS A 81 8.75 7.58 -11.16
CA LYS A 81 10.01 8.33 -11.20
C LYS A 81 10.12 9.40 -10.12
N GLU A 82 9.01 9.93 -9.64
CA GLU A 82 9.02 10.87 -8.52
C GLU A 82 9.13 10.15 -7.18
N THR A 83 8.53 8.96 -7.06
CA THR A 83 8.60 8.18 -5.81
C THR A 83 9.93 7.47 -5.60
N CYS A 84 10.75 7.32 -6.65
CA CYS A 84 11.96 6.49 -6.60
C CYS A 84 13.01 6.94 -5.57
N ILE A 85 13.02 8.24 -5.20
CA ILE A 85 13.90 8.77 -4.15
C ILE A 85 13.66 8.13 -2.78
N MET A 86 12.55 7.43 -2.61
CA MET A 86 12.14 6.79 -1.37
C MET A 86 11.88 5.28 -1.55
N ASP A 87 12.40 4.67 -2.61
CA ASP A 87 12.19 3.24 -2.90
C ASP A 87 12.78 2.36 -1.79
N ASP A 88 14.01 2.61 -1.32
CA ASP A 88 14.62 1.84 -0.23
C ASP A 88 13.73 1.79 1.03
N LEU A 89 13.13 2.93 1.39
CA LEU A 89 12.20 3.01 2.52
C LEU A 89 10.89 2.27 2.22
N SER A 90 10.37 2.42 1.00
CA SER A 90 9.16 1.74 0.56
C SER A 90 9.30 0.22 0.60
N GLU A 91 10.45 -0.31 0.20
CA GLU A 91 10.75 -1.74 0.25
C GLU A 91 10.75 -2.25 1.69
N ILE A 92 11.38 -1.51 2.61
CA ILE A 92 11.45 -1.90 4.02
C ILE A 92 10.06 -1.88 4.68
N LEU A 93 9.29 -0.81 4.45
CA LEU A 93 8.02 -0.59 5.15
C LEU A 93 6.83 -1.33 4.54
N CYS A 94 6.85 -1.59 3.23
CA CYS A 94 5.74 -2.22 2.54
C CYS A 94 5.94 -3.72 2.26
N SER A 95 7.12 -4.28 2.57
CA SER A 95 7.34 -5.72 2.45
C SER A 95 6.44 -6.48 3.43
N PRO A 96 5.60 -7.42 2.98
CA PRO A 96 4.90 -8.32 3.89
C PRO A 96 5.94 -9.10 4.69
N ALA A 97 5.76 -9.20 6.00
CA ALA A 97 6.65 -9.93 6.88
C ALA A 97 6.97 -11.32 6.30
N PRO A 98 8.21 -11.83 6.42
CA PRO A 98 8.57 -13.14 5.92
C PRO A 98 7.56 -14.16 6.44
N GLN A 99 6.85 -14.84 5.54
CA GLN A 99 5.97 -15.92 5.95
C GLN A 99 6.81 -16.95 6.73
N PRO A 100 6.38 -17.38 7.93
CA PRO A 100 7.07 -18.45 8.62
C PRO A 100 7.09 -19.66 7.68
N ALA A 101 8.28 -20.25 7.49
CA ALA A 101 8.52 -21.34 6.54
C ALA A 101 7.41 -22.40 6.63
N PRO A 102 6.97 -22.98 5.50
CA PRO A 102 5.95 -24.03 5.53
C PRO A 102 6.48 -25.17 6.42
N ALA A 103 5.73 -25.47 7.49
CA ALA A 103 6.05 -26.59 8.37
C ALA A 103 6.22 -27.86 7.52
N PRO A 104 7.22 -28.71 7.79
CA PRO A 104 7.47 -29.89 6.98
C PRO A 104 6.21 -30.74 6.96
N SER A 105 5.68 -30.94 5.75
CA SER A 105 4.53 -31.79 5.49
C SER A 105 4.85 -33.18 6.01
N ALA A 106 4.04 -33.69 6.94
CA ALA A 106 4.15 -35.08 7.38
C ALA A 106 4.11 -36.01 6.15
N PRO A 107 4.97 -37.06 6.09
CA PRO A 107 5.01 -37.92 4.93
C PRO A 107 3.69 -38.67 4.83
N ALA A 108 3.01 -38.51 3.68
CA ALA A 108 1.89 -39.35 3.30
C ALA A 108 2.38 -40.80 3.26
N SER A 109 1.83 -41.64 4.13
CA SER A 109 2.08 -43.08 4.13
C SER A 109 1.54 -43.68 2.82
N THR A 110 2.47 -44.10 1.98
CA THR A 110 2.25 -44.85 0.76
C THR A 110 1.76 -46.27 1.06
N SER A 111 0.63 -46.62 0.43
CA SER A 111 0.18 -47.94 -0.06
C SER A 111 0.75 -49.23 0.55
N SER A 112 -0.13 -50.13 0.99
CA SER A 112 0.12 -51.58 0.99
C SER A 112 -0.72 -52.29 -0.07
N PRO A 113 -0.17 -53.22 -0.86
CA PRO A 113 -0.89 -53.95 -1.91
C PRO A 113 -1.33 -55.36 -1.48
N SER A 114 -2.31 -55.86 -2.24
CA SER A 114 -2.57 -57.28 -2.58
C SER A 114 -3.47 -58.13 -1.67
N ALA A 115 -4.60 -58.57 -2.23
CA ALA A 115 -4.91 -60.00 -2.37
C ALA A 115 -6.00 -60.18 -3.44
N GLN A 116 -5.62 -60.75 -4.59
CA GLN A 116 -6.54 -61.39 -5.53
C GLN A 116 -7.37 -62.46 -4.82
N ASN A 117 -8.66 -62.55 -5.14
CA ASN A 117 -9.30 -63.85 -5.31
C ASN A 117 -10.43 -63.76 -6.34
N HIS A 118 -10.19 -64.48 -7.43
CA HIS A 118 -11.09 -64.81 -8.51
C HIS A 118 -12.00 -65.96 -8.06
N VAL A 119 -13.32 -65.81 -8.17
CA VAL A 119 -14.25 -66.93 -8.38
C VAL A 119 -15.38 -66.45 -9.30
N THR A 120 -15.39 -66.99 -10.51
CA THR A 120 -16.52 -67.04 -11.43
C THR A 120 -17.47 -68.16 -10.98
N GLU A 121 -18.79 -67.92 -10.93
CA GLU A 121 -19.79 -68.73 -11.64
C GLU A 121 -21.24 -68.33 -11.28
N ARG A 122 -22.00 -68.06 -12.36
CA ARG A 122 -23.45 -68.20 -12.59
C ARG A 122 -24.44 -67.22 -11.95
#